data_AF-A0A2V9XQ90-F1
#
_entry.id   AF-A0A2V9XQ90-F1
#
_cell.length_a   1.000
_cell.length_b   1.000
_cell.length_c   1.000
_cell.angle_alpha   90.00
_cell.angle_beta   90.00
_cell.angle_gamma   90.00
#
_symmetry.space_group_name_H-M   'P 1'
#
loop_
_entity.id
_entity.type
_entity.pdbx_description
1 polymer ?
#
loop_
_entity_poly.entity_id
_entity_poly.type
_entity_poly.pdbx_seq_one_letter_code
_entity_poly.pdbx_strand_id
1 'polypeptide(L)'
;MSKDEATEVLGATLPMRSLSAGVYADQETQRLTKAFDEIFYSLAERRILLLPRENDRDKLPGIYEFPRELKKLRTLLVQFVVDLLRPTQLGTNPFLRGFYFTGVRPVVVDDVVAAPVMVAEPSEAALNSGATQIFRGAGSQVAAPPAIRGGGPRRMPQWVFLSSLFNDILVKDRMALAASGSSSHVNLLRRIALACAAFLGLIFLAGFTISFFQNHALESRVQDEVTELRTLQTPADQRQPASIGDLQKLDRLRADLVDLSDWEENGAPWSMRWGLYSGREVYRDAKPVYFDRFRRLLFGESQKRIVDSLQALPDAPSANAPNDAYEKTYSELKAYLITTSFHEKSTKEFLTPVLMSHWVADRDIDKDRKDLASSQFDFYSAELAKENPFSSGNSPSMIVHTQAYLNGFAGIDRYYVGLLAKASQNNHDVSFNEEYPDSTGVVISNHKVKGAFTRGGYQFVQDALKNPSLYMGGEEWVLGKSVAQGLDPG
;
A
#
# COMPACT_ATOMS: atom_id res chain seq x y z
N MET A 1 -40.65 -59.29 30.86
CA MET A 1 -39.78 -58.31 30.15
C MET A 1 -38.33 -58.53 30.55
N SER A 2 -37.43 -58.73 29.58
CA SER A 2 -35.97 -58.93 29.79
C SER A 2 -35.26 -57.60 30.11
N LYS A 3 -34.02 -57.65 30.65
CA LYS A 3 -33.18 -56.47 30.86
C LYS A 3 -32.87 -55.75 29.54
N ASP A 4 -32.69 -56.49 28.45
CA ASP A 4 -32.39 -55.92 27.14
C ASP A 4 -33.59 -55.14 26.57
N GLU A 5 -34.81 -55.68 26.73
CA GLU A 5 -36.05 -55.00 26.35
C GLU A 5 -36.27 -53.70 27.14
N ALA A 6 -35.74 -53.60 28.37
CA ALA A 6 -35.83 -52.38 29.18
C ALA A 6 -34.86 -51.27 28.73
N THR A 7 -33.90 -51.62 27.88
CA THR A 7 -32.97 -50.67 27.28
C THR A 7 -33.35 -50.27 25.86
N GLU A 8 -34.39 -50.86 25.26
CA GLU A 8 -34.82 -50.54 23.89
C GLU A 8 -35.54 -49.18 23.84
N VAL A 9 -35.02 -48.21 23.10
CA VAL A 9 -35.56 -46.84 23.09
C VAL A 9 -37.00 -46.77 22.55
N LEU A 10 -37.86 -46.01 23.23
CA LEU A 10 -39.17 -45.64 22.73
C LEU A 10 -39.17 -44.17 22.29
N GLY A 11 -39.28 -43.92 20.98
CA GLY A 11 -39.29 -42.57 20.41
C GLY A 11 -39.05 -42.58 18.91
N ALA A 12 -38.90 -41.38 18.33
CA ALA A 12 -38.65 -41.21 16.92
C ALA A 12 -37.58 -40.16 16.64
N THR A 13 -36.58 -40.55 15.84
CA THR A 13 -35.58 -39.66 15.24
C THR A 13 -36.12 -39.16 13.91
N LEU A 14 -36.39 -37.87 13.79
CA LEU A 14 -37.07 -37.31 12.63
C LEU A 14 -36.06 -36.75 11.61
N PRO A 15 -36.20 -37.00 10.30
CA PRO A 15 -35.30 -36.45 9.29
C PRO A 15 -35.36 -34.92 9.30
N MET A 16 -34.25 -34.24 8.99
CA MET A 16 -34.23 -32.77 8.98
C MET A 16 -35.28 -32.23 8.03
N ARG A 17 -35.99 -31.19 8.47
CA ARG A 17 -36.99 -30.51 7.67
C ARG A 17 -36.34 -29.96 6.40
N SER A 18 -36.89 -30.31 5.23
CA SER A 18 -36.56 -29.59 4.00
C SER A 18 -37.22 -28.21 4.07
N LEU A 19 -36.47 -27.16 3.72
CA LEU A 19 -36.97 -25.78 3.61
C LEU A 19 -37.93 -25.69 2.41
N SER A 20 -39.12 -26.25 2.56
CA SER A 20 -40.23 -26.15 1.61
C SER A 20 -41.15 -25.00 2.01
N ALA A 21 -41.77 -24.35 1.01
CA ALA A 21 -42.65 -23.21 1.19
C ALA A 21 -43.98 -23.62 1.85
N GLY A 22 -44.03 -23.59 3.19
CA GLY A 22 -45.24 -23.84 3.97
C GLY A 22 -45.14 -23.33 5.40
N VAL A 23 -46.29 -23.09 6.03
CA VAL A 23 -46.40 -22.61 7.42
C VAL A 23 -45.72 -23.60 8.37
N TYR A 24 -44.85 -23.10 9.26
CA TYR A 24 -44.06 -23.93 10.18
C TYR A 24 -44.94 -24.88 11.00
N ALA A 25 -46.03 -24.37 11.58
CA ALA A 25 -46.90 -25.13 12.46
C ALA A 25 -47.57 -26.32 11.75
N ASP A 26 -48.03 -26.14 10.50
CA ASP A 26 -48.77 -27.16 9.77
C ASP A 26 -47.86 -28.33 9.37
N GLN A 27 -46.67 -28.03 8.85
CA GLN A 27 -45.71 -29.05 8.45
C GLN A 27 -45.18 -29.84 9.64
N GLU A 28 -44.88 -29.15 10.75
CA GLU A 28 -44.34 -29.81 11.94
C GLU A 28 -45.43 -30.65 12.63
N THR A 29 -46.68 -30.17 12.66
CA THR A 29 -47.83 -30.94 13.15
C THR A 29 -48.02 -32.22 12.35
N GLN A 30 -47.93 -32.16 11.02
CA GLN A 30 -48.08 -33.34 10.16
C GLN A 30 -46.94 -34.36 10.37
N ARG A 31 -45.70 -33.88 10.43
CA ARG A 31 -44.49 -34.70 10.65
C ARG A 31 -44.54 -35.41 12.01
N LEU A 32 -44.88 -34.67 13.07
CA LEU A 32 -45.02 -35.22 14.41
C LEU A 32 -46.18 -36.21 14.49
N THR A 33 -47.35 -35.87 13.97
CA THR A 33 -48.53 -36.74 13.99
C THR A 33 -48.22 -38.08 13.33
N LYS A 34 -47.55 -38.08 12.18
CA LYS A 34 -47.13 -39.31 11.50
C LYS A 34 -46.23 -40.18 12.39
N ALA A 35 -45.20 -39.59 13.02
CA ALA A 35 -44.28 -40.33 13.87
C ALA A 35 -44.97 -40.89 15.14
N PHE A 36 -45.87 -40.12 15.74
CA PHE A 36 -46.68 -40.60 16.86
C PHE A 36 -47.61 -41.75 16.46
N ASP A 37 -48.18 -41.70 15.26
CA ASP A 37 -49.04 -42.77 14.74
C ASP A 37 -48.25 -44.04 14.46
N GLU A 38 -47.05 -43.94 13.89
CA GLU A 38 -46.15 -45.09 13.70
C GLU A 38 -45.78 -45.75 15.03
N ILE A 39 -45.44 -44.97 16.06
CA ILE A 39 -45.19 -45.49 17.42
C ILE A 39 -46.45 -46.16 17.98
N PHE A 40 -47.61 -45.53 17.84
CA PHE A 40 -48.88 -46.10 18.30
C PHE A 40 -49.19 -47.44 17.62
N TYR A 41 -49.04 -47.54 16.29
CA TYR A 41 -49.28 -48.78 15.55
C TYR A 41 -48.30 -49.87 15.96
N SER A 42 -47.01 -49.54 16.11
CA SER A 42 -46.00 -50.49 16.59
C SER A 42 -46.32 -51.03 17.99
N LEU A 43 -46.74 -50.16 18.91
CA LEU A 43 -47.15 -50.57 20.25
C LEU A 43 -48.44 -51.40 20.26
N ALA A 44 -49.41 -51.06 19.40
CA ALA A 44 -50.64 -51.81 19.24
C ALA A 44 -50.39 -53.22 18.68
N GLU A 45 -49.46 -53.36 17.74
CA GLU A 45 -49.05 -54.64 17.17
C GLU A 45 -48.27 -55.51 18.18
N ARG A 46 -47.29 -54.92 18.89
CA ARG A 46 -46.54 -55.65 19.94
C ARG A 46 -47.43 -56.19 21.05
N ARG A 47 -48.60 -55.59 21.25
CA ARG A 47 -49.61 -56.08 22.22
C ARG A 47 -50.04 -57.52 21.98
N ILE A 48 -50.13 -57.93 20.71
CA ILE A 48 -50.52 -59.30 20.31
C ILE A 48 -49.48 -60.31 20.78
N LEU A 49 -48.21 -59.91 20.82
CA LEU A 49 -47.09 -60.74 21.28
C LEU A 49 -46.92 -60.72 22.81
N LEU A 50 -47.24 -59.61 23.46
CA LEU A 50 -47.04 -59.42 24.90
C LEU A 50 -48.17 -60.03 25.75
N LEU A 51 -49.42 -59.99 25.28
CA LEU A 51 -50.57 -60.52 26.03
C LEU A 51 -50.46 -62.04 26.34
N PRO A 52 -50.05 -62.92 25.39
CA PRO A 52 -49.88 -64.34 25.67
C PRO A 52 -48.62 -64.66 26.51
N ARG A 53 -47.66 -63.75 26.55
CA ARG A 53 -46.36 -63.93 27.24
C ARG A 53 -46.43 -63.57 28.72
N GLU A 54 -47.39 -62.74 29.14
CA GLU A 54 -47.52 -62.29 30.52
C GLU A 54 -48.53 -63.15 31.29
N ASN A 55 -48.04 -63.89 32.29
CA ASN A 55 -48.88 -64.77 33.12
C ASN A 55 -49.48 -64.07 34.35
N ASP A 56 -49.06 -62.83 34.62
CA ASP A 56 -49.52 -62.03 35.75
C ASP A 56 -50.80 -61.26 35.42
N ARG A 57 -51.91 -61.63 36.09
CA ARG A 57 -53.24 -61.08 35.83
C ARG A 57 -53.33 -59.57 36.10
N ASP A 58 -52.51 -59.05 37.01
CA ASP A 58 -52.55 -57.63 37.37
C ASP A 58 -51.90 -56.73 36.29
N LYS A 59 -51.05 -57.31 35.44
CA LYS A 59 -50.34 -56.57 34.37
C LYS A 59 -51.04 -56.59 33.02
N LEU A 60 -51.93 -57.57 32.80
CA LEU A 60 -52.67 -57.73 31.54
C LEU A 60 -53.51 -56.50 31.13
N PRO A 61 -54.24 -55.82 32.04
CA PRO A 61 -54.99 -54.61 31.69
C PRO A 61 -54.06 -53.48 31.21
N GLY A 62 -52.91 -53.31 31.87
CA GLY A 62 -51.94 -52.28 31.50
C GLY A 62 -51.35 -52.48 30.09
N ILE A 63 -51.06 -53.74 29.73
CA ILE A 63 -50.61 -54.08 28.36
C ILE A 63 -51.72 -53.77 27.35
N TYR A 64 -53.00 -54.01 27.69
CA TYR A 64 -54.13 -53.71 26.82
C TYR A 64 -54.34 -52.20 26.61
N GLU A 65 -54.32 -51.43 27.70
CA GLU A 65 -54.77 -50.03 27.74
C GLU A 65 -53.69 -49.02 27.36
N PHE A 66 -52.41 -49.32 27.59
CA PHE A 66 -51.32 -48.37 27.42
C PHE A 66 -51.27 -47.71 26.01
N PRO A 67 -51.35 -48.44 24.89
CA PRO A 67 -51.38 -47.80 23.57
C PRO A 67 -52.58 -46.86 23.38
N ARG A 68 -53.73 -47.16 24.01
CA ARG A 68 -54.94 -46.33 23.92
C ARG A 68 -54.80 -45.04 24.70
N GLU A 69 -54.23 -45.10 25.90
CA GLU A 69 -53.94 -43.90 26.70
C GLU A 69 -52.89 -43.01 26.01
N LEU A 70 -51.85 -43.62 25.41
CA LEU A 70 -50.86 -42.87 24.62
C LEU A 70 -51.51 -42.14 23.43
N LYS A 71 -52.45 -42.80 22.73
CA LYS A 71 -53.17 -42.19 21.60
C LYS A 71 -54.00 -40.97 22.03
N LYS A 72 -54.59 -40.97 23.23
CA LYS A 72 -55.34 -39.81 23.74
C LYS A 72 -54.44 -38.59 23.95
N LEU A 73 -53.19 -38.81 24.36
CA LEU A 73 -52.23 -37.74 24.60
C LEU A 73 -51.59 -37.16 23.34
N ARG A 74 -51.70 -37.84 22.19
CA ARG A 74 -51.08 -37.46 20.92
C ARG A 74 -51.30 -35.99 20.57
N THR A 75 -52.55 -35.53 20.55
CA THR A 75 -52.88 -34.15 20.13
C THR A 75 -52.20 -33.11 21.02
N LEU A 76 -52.22 -33.32 22.34
CA LEU A 76 -51.59 -32.42 23.30
C LEU A 76 -50.06 -32.42 23.18
N LEU A 77 -49.46 -33.58 22.98
CA LEU A 77 -48.00 -33.72 22.83
C LEU A 77 -47.51 -33.07 21.53
N VAL A 78 -48.22 -33.26 20.42
CA VAL A 78 -47.88 -32.64 19.15
C VAL A 78 -47.96 -31.12 19.27
N GLN A 79 -49.05 -30.58 19.82
CA GLN A 79 -49.21 -29.14 20.01
C GLN A 79 -48.09 -28.55 20.88
N PHE A 80 -47.79 -29.21 22.02
CA PHE A 80 -46.73 -28.77 22.92
C PHE A 80 -45.35 -28.68 22.22
N VAL A 81 -44.98 -29.70 21.45
CA VAL A 81 -43.68 -29.73 20.76
C VAL A 81 -43.59 -28.68 19.65
N VAL A 82 -44.69 -28.45 18.91
CA VAL A 82 -44.75 -27.41 17.87
C VAL A 82 -44.60 -26.01 18.46
N ASP A 83 -45.28 -25.74 19.58
CA ASP A 83 -45.24 -24.43 20.22
C ASP A 83 -43.89 -24.14 20.90
N LEU A 84 -43.26 -25.16 21.49
CA LEU A 84 -41.94 -25.04 22.12
C LEU A 84 -40.84 -24.64 21.12
N LEU A 85 -40.97 -25.09 19.87
CA LEU A 85 -39.92 -24.95 18.84
C LEU A 85 -40.28 -23.91 17.77
N ARG A 86 -41.26 -23.05 18.04
CA ARG A 86 -41.65 -21.98 17.13
C ARG A 86 -40.47 -21.04 16.85
N PRO A 87 -40.08 -20.82 15.58
CA PRO A 87 -38.94 -19.96 15.25
C PRO A 87 -39.20 -18.51 15.67
N THR A 88 -38.18 -17.85 16.20
CA THR A 88 -38.22 -16.45 16.63
C THR A 88 -37.24 -15.61 15.81
N GLN A 89 -37.61 -14.38 15.48
CA GLN A 89 -36.76 -13.49 14.66
C GLN A 89 -35.62 -12.82 15.45
N LEU A 90 -35.70 -12.86 16.79
CA LEU A 90 -34.78 -12.16 17.69
C LEU A 90 -33.83 -13.11 18.44
N GLY A 91 -33.89 -14.42 18.17
CA GLY A 91 -33.16 -15.45 18.92
C GLY A 91 -32.61 -16.58 18.05
N THR A 92 -31.87 -17.49 18.70
CA THR A 92 -31.40 -18.73 18.06
C THR A 92 -32.61 -19.62 17.78
N ASN A 93 -32.79 -20.04 16.53
CA ASN A 93 -33.91 -20.92 16.15
C ASN A 93 -33.59 -22.38 16.50
N PRO A 94 -34.23 -22.98 17.53
CA PRO A 94 -34.05 -24.40 17.80
C PRO A 94 -34.73 -25.22 16.69
N PHE A 95 -34.15 -26.35 16.31
CA PHE A 95 -34.75 -27.26 15.33
C PHE A 95 -35.12 -28.60 15.97
N LEU A 96 -36.29 -29.16 15.62
CA LEU A 96 -36.70 -30.47 16.13
C LEU A 96 -35.99 -31.60 15.41
N ARG A 97 -35.18 -32.36 16.16
CA ARG A 97 -34.51 -33.56 15.66
C ARG A 97 -35.22 -34.87 15.98
N GLY A 98 -36.03 -34.91 17.03
CA GLY A 98 -36.77 -36.09 17.45
C GLY A 98 -37.31 -35.94 18.87
N PHE A 99 -38.09 -36.91 19.31
CA PHE A 99 -38.62 -36.98 20.66
C PHE A 99 -38.53 -38.42 21.20
N TYR A 100 -38.29 -38.55 22.50
CA TYR A 100 -38.10 -39.83 23.15
C TYR A 100 -38.80 -39.86 24.49
N PHE A 101 -39.39 -41.01 24.82
CA PHE A 101 -40.05 -41.24 26.09
C PHE A 101 -39.07 -41.89 27.05
N THR A 102 -39.17 -41.47 28.30
CA THR A 102 -38.41 -42.07 29.41
C THR A 102 -39.42 -42.51 30.47
N GLY A 103 -39.10 -43.60 31.15
CA GLY A 103 -40.00 -44.18 32.16
C GLY A 103 -39.21 -44.71 33.34
N VAL A 104 -39.88 -44.82 34.48
CA VAL A 104 -39.33 -45.45 35.67
C VAL A 104 -40.18 -46.67 35.99
N ARG A 105 -39.54 -47.84 36.09
CA ARG A 105 -40.19 -49.08 36.50
C ARG A 105 -39.73 -49.46 37.90
N PRO A 106 -40.65 -49.76 38.84
CA PRO A 106 -40.27 -50.39 40.09
C PRO A 106 -39.88 -51.85 39.81
N VAL A 107 -38.61 -52.19 40.02
CA VAL A 107 -38.15 -53.58 40.01
C VAL A 107 -38.04 -54.04 41.45
N VAL A 108 -38.77 -55.11 41.78
CA VAL A 108 -38.63 -55.80 43.05
C VAL A 108 -37.36 -56.64 42.98
N VAL A 109 -36.34 -56.25 43.73
CA VAL A 109 -35.13 -57.05 43.92
C VAL A 109 -35.29 -57.76 45.27
N ASP A 110 -35.32 -59.10 45.23
CA ASP A 110 -35.15 -59.91 46.43
C ASP A 110 -33.64 -59.99 46.72
N ASP A 111 -33.17 -59.10 47.59
CA ASP A 111 -31.80 -59.17 48.12
C ASP A 111 -31.70 -60.36 49.09
N VAL A 112 -31.05 -61.45 48.67
CA VAL A 112 -30.65 -62.57 49.56
C VAL A 112 -29.19 -62.42 50.03
N VAL A 113 -28.61 -61.23 49.97
CA VAL A 113 -27.24 -61.00 50.46
C VAL A 113 -27.24 -59.87 51.48
N ALA A 114 -26.74 -60.19 52.68
CA ALA A 114 -26.54 -59.26 53.77
C ALA A 114 -25.71 -58.05 53.30
N ALA A 115 -26.23 -56.86 53.53
CA ALA A 115 -25.58 -55.60 53.18
C ALA A 115 -24.15 -55.52 53.74
N PRO A 116 -23.13 -55.16 52.94
CA PRO A 116 -21.93 -54.57 53.52
C PRO A 116 -22.29 -53.17 54.04
N VAL A 117 -21.68 -52.81 55.17
CA VAL A 117 -21.80 -51.51 55.83
C VAL A 117 -21.50 -50.41 54.82
N MET A 118 -22.47 -49.54 54.53
CA MET A 118 -22.18 -48.28 53.85
C MET A 118 -21.44 -47.39 54.83
N VAL A 119 -20.13 -47.27 54.63
CA VAL A 119 -19.38 -46.08 55.02
C VAL A 119 -20.04 -44.91 54.29
N ALA A 120 -20.43 -43.88 55.03
CA ALA A 120 -20.89 -42.64 54.43
C ALA A 120 -19.74 -42.06 53.59
N GLU A 121 -19.81 -42.21 52.27
CA GLU A 121 -19.03 -41.38 51.38
C GLU A 121 -19.58 -39.95 51.49
N PRO A 122 -18.71 -38.95 51.69
CA PRO A 122 -19.14 -37.56 51.67
C PRO A 122 -19.66 -37.26 50.27
N SER A 123 -20.93 -36.85 50.18
CA SER A 123 -21.48 -36.33 48.95
C SER A 123 -20.59 -35.19 48.47
N GLU A 124 -20.00 -35.39 47.29
CA GLU A 124 -19.26 -34.36 46.58
C GLU A 124 -20.09 -33.08 46.52
N ALA A 125 -19.41 -31.98 46.81
CA ALA A 125 -19.93 -30.63 46.81
C ALA A 125 -20.83 -30.42 45.59
N ALA A 126 -22.11 -30.14 45.85
CA ALA A 126 -22.98 -29.52 44.88
C ALA A 126 -22.30 -28.24 44.41
N LEU A 127 -21.77 -28.30 43.18
CA LEU A 127 -21.34 -27.17 42.40
C LEU A 127 -22.38 -26.05 42.54
N ASN A 128 -21.90 -24.90 42.98
CA ASN A 128 -22.60 -23.62 42.97
C ASN A 128 -23.38 -23.48 41.65
N SER A 129 -24.69 -23.64 41.71
CA SER A 129 -25.61 -23.23 40.66
C SER A 129 -26.67 -22.36 41.31
N GLY A 130 -26.50 -21.05 41.12
CA GLY A 130 -27.44 -20.05 41.56
C GLY A 130 -28.80 -20.17 40.86
N ALA A 131 -29.78 -19.53 41.50
CA ALA A 131 -31.09 -19.16 40.93
C ALA A 131 -32.26 -20.18 41.00
N THR A 132 -32.24 -21.20 41.86
CA THR A 132 -33.45 -22.01 42.13
C THR A 132 -33.70 -22.25 43.62
N GLN A 133 -33.83 -21.18 44.41
CA GLN A 133 -34.32 -21.26 45.80
C GLN A 133 -35.62 -20.48 46.06
N ILE A 134 -36.27 -19.94 45.04
CA ILE A 134 -37.40 -19.02 45.24
C ILE A 134 -38.79 -19.69 45.14
N PHE A 135 -38.85 -21.03 45.05
CA PHE A 135 -40.11 -21.80 45.00
C PHE A 135 -40.19 -22.93 46.04
N ARG A 136 -39.68 -22.72 47.26
CA ARG A 136 -40.10 -23.53 48.43
C ARG A 136 -41.03 -22.70 49.30
N GLY A 137 -42.32 -22.81 49.02
CA GLY A 137 -43.38 -22.38 49.91
C GLY A 137 -43.36 -23.19 51.21
N ALA A 138 -43.68 -22.51 52.31
CA ALA A 138 -43.74 -23.05 53.67
C ALA A 138 -44.63 -24.30 53.76
N GLY A 139 -44.11 -25.37 54.34
CA GLY A 139 -44.88 -26.58 54.64
C GLY A 139 -44.01 -27.72 55.17
N SER A 140 -44.12 -27.98 56.47
CA SER A 140 -43.73 -29.18 57.23
C SER A 140 -42.35 -29.81 56.97
N GLN A 141 -41.47 -29.62 57.96
CA GLN A 141 -40.47 -30.63 58.31
C GLN A 141 -41.21 -31.93 58.68
N VAL A 142 -41.24 -32.89 57.75
CA VAL A 142 -41.66 -34.26 58.06
C VAL A 142 -40.41 -34.99 58.55
N ALA A 143 -40.38 -35.26 59.85
CA ALA A 143 -39.40 -36.15 60.46
C ALA A 143 -39.48 -37.53 59.79
N ALA A 144 -38.33 -38.05 59.35
CA ALA A 144 -38.22 -39.40 58.81
C ALA A 144 -38.58 -40.43 59.90
N PRO A 145 -39.45 -41.43 59.61
CA PRO A 145 -39.67 -42.53 60.54
C PRO A 145 -38.38 -43.36 60.73
N PRO A 146 -38.16 -43.96 61.91
CA PRO A 146 -37.04 -44.85 62.11
C PRO A 146 -37.17 -46.07 61.18
N ALA A 147 -36.05 -46.47 60.58
CA ALA A 147 -35.97 -47.60 59.67
C ALA A 147 -36.36 -48.91 60.38
N ILE A 148 -37.52 -49.47 60.04
CA ILE A 148 -37.88 -50.84 60.37
C ILE A 148 -36.99 -51.76 59.53
N ARG A 149 -36.14 -52.53 60.21
CA ARG A 149 -35.40 -53.64 59.61
C ARG A 149 -36.38 -54.79 59.34
N GLY A 150 -36.86 -54.85 58.11
CA GLY A 150 -37.56 -56.01 57.56
C GLY A 150 -36.91 -56.38 56.24
N GLY A 151 -36.35 -57.59 56.14
CA GLY A 151 -35.97 -58.19 54.87
C GLY A 151 -37.24 -58.46 54.08
N GLY A 152 -37.58 -57.54 53.19
CA GLY A 152 -38.72 -57.62 52.31
C GLY A 152 -38.37 -56.97 50.97
N PRO A 153 -39.03 -57.39 49.88
CA PRO A 153 -38.71 -57.00 48.51
C PRO A 153 -38.54 -55.48 48.38
N ARG A 154 -37.31 -55.01 48.09
CA ARG A 154 -37.05 -53.59 47.85
C ARG A 154 -37.41 -53.25 46.41
N ARG A 155 -38.37 -52.34 46.24
CA ARG A 155 -38.73 -51.75 44.94
C ARG A 155 -37.69 -50.68 44.60
N MET A 156 -36.71 -51.01 43.77
CA MET A 156 -35.77 -50.02 43.26
C MET A 156 -36.32 -49.39 41.97
N PRO A 157 -36.27 -48.05 41.81
CA PRO A 157 -36.64 -47.39 40.57
C PRO A 157 -35.57 -47.67 39.51
N GLN A 158 -35.92 -48.45 38.48
CA GLN A 158 -35.08 -48.62 37.30
C GLN A 158 -35.52 -47.64 36.22
N TRP A 159 -34.59 -46.81 35.74
CA TRP A 159 -34.80 -45.98 34.56
C TRP A 159 -34.80 -46.85 33.31
N VAL A 160 -35.86 -46.73 32.52
CA VAL A 160 -36.10 -47.50 31.29
C VAL A 160 -35.94 -46.53 30.10
N PHE A 161 -35.39 -47.01 28.99
CA PHE A 161 -35.23 -46.26 27.72
C PHE A 161 -34.13 -45.17 27.69
N LEU A 162 -33.46 -44.88 28.80
CA LEU A 162 -32.53 -43.73 28.90
C LEU A 162 -31.08 -44.04 28.48
N SER A 163 -30.57 -45.22 28.80
CA SER A 163 -29.14 -45.55 28.63
C SER A 163 -28.69 -45.65 27.17
N SER A 164 -29.54 -46.16 26.30
CA SER A 164 -29.33 -46.29 24.86
C SER A 164 -29.60 -44.98 24.11
N LEU A 165 -30.48 -44.10 24.63
CA LEU A 165 -30.75 -42.79 24.04
C LEU A 165 -29.49 -41.91 23.98
N PHE A 166 -28.76 -41.80 25.09
CA PHE A 166 -27.57 -40.96 25.13
C PHE A 166 -26.42 -41.56 24.30
N ASN A 167 -26.14 -42.85 24.46
CA ASN A 167 -24.97 -43.48 23.84
C ASN A 167 -25.15 -43.76 22.35
N ASP A 168 -26.34 -44.19 21.92
CA ASP A 168 -26.54 -44.65 20.54
C ASP A 168 -27.20 -43.63 19.64
N ILE A 169 -27.98 -42.70 20.19
CA ILE A 169 -28.77 -41.78 19.36
C ILE A 169 -28.19 -40.38 19.42
N LEU A 170 -27.99 -39.81 20.62
CA LEU A 170 -27.57 -38.41 20.76
C LEU A 170 -26.11 -38.20 20.32
N VAL A 171 -25.20 -39.09 20.74
CA VAL A 171 -23.77 -38.99 20.41
C VAL A 171 -23.48 -39.32 18.93
N LYS A 172 -24.29 -40.19 18.31
CA LYS A 172 -24.08 -40.62 16.91
C LYS A 172 -24.72 -39.69 15.87
N ASP A 173 -25.49 -38.67 16.30
CA ASP A 173 -26.18 -37.75 15.41
C ASP A 173 -25.27 -36.61 14.89
N ARG A 174 -24.39 -36.96 13.95
CA ARG A 174 -23.40 -36.04 13.36
C ARG A 174 -24.01 -34.81 12.67
N MET A 175 -25.25 -34.91 12.18
CA MET A 175 -25.92 -33.82 11.47
C MET A 175 -26.37 -32.71 12.43
N ALA A 176 -26.82 -33.07 13.63
CA ALA A 176 -27.21 -32.10 14.66
C ALA A 176 -25.97 -31.32 15.17
N LEU A 177 -24.84 -32.00 15.35
CA LEU A 177 -23.57 -31.38 15.74
C LEU A 177 -23.02 -30.42 14.67
N ALA A 178 -23.15 -30.77 13.38
CA ALA A 178 -22.71 -29.93 12.27
C ALA A 178 -23.55 -28.66 12.11
N ALA A 179 -24.86 -28.72 12.36
CA ALA A 179 -25.77 -27.57 12.28
C ALA A 179 -25.41 -26.48 13.31
N SER A 180 -24.96 -26.86 14.51
CA SER A 180 -24.51 -25.92 15.55
C SER A 180 -23.18 -25.23 15.23
N GLY A 181 -22.30 -25.83 14.42
CA GLY A 181 -21.00 -25.26 14.05
C GLY A 181 -21.03 -24.20 12.94
N SER A 182 -22.02 -24.27 12.04
CA SER A 182 -22.05 -23.44 10.81
C SER A 182 -22.20 -21.93 11.07
N SER A 183 -22.82 -21.53 12.18
CA SER A 183 -23.02 -20.12 12.55
C SER A 183 -21.74 -19.42 13.03
N SER A 184 -20.75 -20.18 13.51
CA SER A 184 -19.49 -19.61 14.04
C SER A 184 -18.56 -19.10 12.94
N HIS A 185 -18.51 -19.79 11.79
CA HIS A 185 -17.63 -19.44 10.67
C HIS A 185 -18.04 -18.11 10.00
N VAL A 186 -19.34 -17.85 9.87
CA VAL A 186 -19.84 -16.60 9.28
C VAL A 186 -19.53 -15.40 10.18
N ASN A 187 -19.65 -15.57 11.50
CA ASN A 187 -19.29 -14.52 12.46
C ASN A 187 -17.78 -14.25 12.50
N LEU A 188 -16.95 -15.29 12.36
CA LEU A 188 -15.50 -15.14 12.27
C LEU A 188 -15.09 -14.39 11.00
N LEU A 189 -15.64 -14.78 9.84
CA LEU A 189 -15.39 -14.10 8.56
C LEU A 189 -15.78 -12.63 8.62
N ARG A 190 -16.94 -12.30 9.22
CA ARG A 190 -17.38 -10.91 9.41
C ARG A 190 -16.42 -10.11 10.30
N ARG A 191 -15.92 -10.72 11.39
CA ARG A 191 -14.94 -10.08 12.28
C ARG A 191 -13.59 -9.86 11.59
N ILE A 192 -13.11 -10.84 10.84
CA ILE A 192 -11.87 -10.70 10.05
C ILE A 192 -12.04 -9.61 8.99
N ALA A 193 -13.17 -9.60 8.26
CA ALA A 193 -13.45 -8.56 7.27
C ALA A 193 -13.48 -7.15 7.89
N LEU A 194 -14.14 -6.99 9.05
CA LEU A 194 -14.16 -5.72 9.78
C LEU A 194 -12.77 -5.32 10.30
N ALA A 195 -11.98 -6.28 10.80
CA ALA A 195 -10.61 -6.03 11.24
C ALA A 195 -9.71 -5.60 10.07
N CYS A 196 -9.83 -6.26 8.90
CA CYS A 196 -9.11 -5.86 7.68
C CYS A 196 -9.53 -4.47 7.21
N ALA A 197 -10.84 -4.15 7.22
CA ALA A 197 -11.32 -2.82 6.84
C ALA A 197 -10.82 -1.73 7.81
N ALA A 198 -10.84 -2.00 9.12
CA ALA A 198 -10.31 -1.09 10.13
C ALA A 198 -8.80 -0.88 9.98
N PHE A 199 -8.04 -1.95 9.73
CA PHE A 199 -6.60 -1.90 9.48
C PHE A 199 -6.27 -1.08 8.23
N LEU A 200 -6.98 -1.31 7.12
CA LEU A 200 -6.86 -0.49 5.91
C LEU A 200 -7.20 0.98 6.20
N GLY A 201 -8.26 1.25 6.95
CA GLY A 201 -8.63 2.60 7.37
C GLY A 201 -7.51 3.30 8.15
N LEU A 202 -6.85 2.60 9.07
CA LEU A 202 -5.69 3.12 9.80
C LEU A 202 -4.50 3.42 8.89
N ILE A 203 -4.23 2.56 7.89
CA ILE A 203 -3.17 2.80 6.89
C ILE A 203 -3.46 4.07 6.10
N PHE A 204 -4.69 4.23 5.58
CA PHE A 204 -5.08 5.44 4.84
C PHE A 204 -4.98 6.69 5.71
N LEU A 205 -5.44 6.62 6.97
CA LEU A 205 -5.37 7.74 7.89
C LEU A 205 -3.92 8.16 8.19
N ALA A 206 -3.05 7.19 8.43
CA ALA A 206 -1.62 7.43 8.64
C ALA A 206 -0.97 8.02 7.37
N GLY A 207 -1.28 7.46 6.21
CA GLY A 207 -0.81 7.94 4.90
C GLY A 207 -1.22 9.38 4.63
N PHE A 208 -2.50 9.72 4.81
CA PHE A 208 -3.00 11.09 4.66
C PHE A 208 -2.35 12.05 5.66
N THR A 209 -2.16 11.63 6.91
CA THR A 209 -1.54 12.48 7.95
C THR A 209 -0.09 12.82 7.58
N ILE A 210 0.70 11.80 7.23
CA ILE A 210 2.09 11.99 6.81
C ILE A 210 2.16 12.85 5.54
N SER A 211 1.32 12.55 4.55
CA SER A 211 1.24 13.31 3.30
C SER A 211 0.89 14.77 3.55
N PHE A 212 -0.08 15.05 4.42
CA PHE A 212 -0.49 16.41 4.76
C PHE A 212 0.66 17.19 5.39
N PHE A 213 1.32 16.64 6.43
CA PHE A 213 2.42 17.34 7.09
C PHE A 213 3.62 17.56 6.15
N GLN A 214 3.96 16.60 5.30
CA GLN A 214 5.07 16.74 4.35
C GLN A 214 4.79 17.80 3.29
N ASN A 215 3.59 17.78 2.67
CA ASN A 215 3.21 18.77 1.66
C ASN A 215 3.08 20.17 2.28
N HIS A 216 2.51 20.28 3.47
CA HIS A 216 2.38 21.57 4.16
C HIS A 216 3.74 22.13 4.60
N ALA A 217 4.66 21.28 5.06
CA ALA A 217 6.02 21.69 5.40
C ALA A 217 6.82 22.15 4.17
N LEU A 218 6.60 21.52 3.01
CA LEU A 218 7.18 21.95 1.74
C LEU A 218 6.61 23.31 1.31
N GLU A 219 5.29 23.46 1.32
CA GLU A 219 4.61 24.71 0.96
C GLU A 219 5.06 25.87 1.84
N SER A 220 5.07 25.69 3.17
CA SER A 220 5.52 26.73 4.11
C SER A 220 6.97 27.13 3.87
N ARG A 221 7.86 26.15 3.66
CA ARG A 221 9.29 26.42 3.42
C ARG A 221 9.52 27.22 2.14
N VAL A 222 8.92 26.80 1.03
CA VAL A 222 9.03 27.50 -0.25
C VAL A 222 8.41 28.90 -0.15
N GLN A 223 7.27 29.04 0.55
CA GLN A 223 6.64 30.34 0.77
C GLN A 223 7.54 31.29 1.59
N ASP A 224 8.17 30.81 2.64
CA ASP A 224 9.12 31.58 3.45
C ASP A 224 10.33 32.02 2.61
N GLU A 225 10.92 31.11 1.84
CA GLU A 225 12.07 31.39 0.97
C GLU A 225 11.73 32.38 -0.16
N VAL A 226 10.57 32.22 -0.79
CA VAL A 226 10.04 33.17 -1.79
C VAL A 226 9.84 34.55 -1.16
N THR A 227 9.34 34.60 0.08
CA THR A 227 9.12 35.87 0.79
C THR A 227 10.45 36.53 1.12
N GLU A 228 11.43 35.79 1.63
CA GLU A 228 12.78 36.28 1.87
C GLU A 228 13.43 36.84 0.60
N LEU A 229 13.35 36.10 -0.52
CA LEU A 229 13.89 36.54 -1.82
C LEU A 229 13.22 37.80 -2.36
N ARG A 230 11.92 38.00 -2.08
CA ARG A 230 11.20 39.22 -2.46
C ARG A 230 11.69 40.44 -1.68
N THR A 231 12.15 40.28 -0.44
CA THR A 231 12.67 41.38 0.39
C THR A 231 14.11 41.79 0.07
N LEU A 232 14.85 40.96 -0.68
CA LEU A 232 16.22 41.29 -1.07
C LEU A 232 16.27 42.52 -1.98
N GLN A 233 17.10 43.49 -1.59
CA GLN A 233 17.43 44.65 -2.42
C GLN A 233 18.58 44.27 -3.36
N THR A 234 18.40 44.50 -4.66
CA THR A 234 19.50 44.33 -5.63
C THR A 234 20.57 45.40 -5.36
N PRO A 235 21.87 45.05 -5.37
CA PRO A 235 22.94 46.03 -5.20
C PRO A 235 22.78 47.20 -6.18
N ALA A 236 22.83 48.43 -5.68
CA ALA A 236 22.70 49.63 -6.51
C ALA A 236 23.90 49.82 -7.46
N ASP A 237 25.05 49.24 -7.12
CA ASP A 237 26.27 49.29 -7.91
C ASP A 237 26.50 47.96 -8.64
N GLN A 238 26.37 48.00 -9.98
CA GLN A 238 26.54 46.84 -10.86
C GLN A 238 27.97 46.27 -10.85
N ARG A 239 28.96 47.01 -10.30
CA ARG A 239 30.34 46.51 -10.19
C ARG A 239 30.53 45.54 -9.03
N GLN A 240 29.65 45.57 -8.02
CA GLN A 240 29.75 44.68 -6.88
C GLN A 240 29.09 43.33 -7.20
N PRO A 241 29.81 42.20 -7.00
CA PRO A 241 29.20 40.88 -7.18
C PRO A 241 28.09 40.67 -6.15
N ALA A 242 27.14 39.79 -6.48
CA ALA A 242 26.09 39.38 -5.56
C ALA A 242 26.65 39.00 -4.18
N SER A 243 25.95 39.42 -3.13
CA SER A 243 26.39 39.10 -1.77
C SER A 243 26.26 37.59 -1.53
N ILE A 244 27.15 37.03 -0.71
CA ILE A 244 27.08 35.59 -0.39
C ILE A 244 25.74 35.21 0.27
N GLY A 245 25.16 36.11 1.07
CA GLY A 245 23.85 35.89 1.70
C GLY A 245 22.71 35.85 0.68
N ASP A 246 22.76 36.67 -0.37
CA ASP A 246 21.75 36.64 -1.44
C ASP A 246 21.86 35.36 -2.26
N LEU A 247 23.10 34.92 -2.55
CA LEU A 247 23.35 33.65 -3.25
C LEU A 247 22.91 32.44 -2.42
N GLN A 248 23.16 32.44 -1.11
CA GLN A 248 22.69 31.37 -0.22
C GLN A 248 21.16 31.31 -0.14
N LYS A 249 20.48 32.46 -0.10
CA LYS A 249 19.01 32.50 -0.12
C LYS A 249 18.45 32.01 -1.45
N LEU A 250 19.09 32.37 -2.55
CA LEU A 250 18.72 31.87 -3.88
C LEU A 250 18.94 30.36 -3.97
N ASP A 251 20.03 29.85 -3.38
CA ASP A 251 20.38 28.43 -3.39
C ASP A 251 19.42 27.55 -2.58
N ARG A 252 18.86 28.05 -1.48
CA ARG A 252 17.81 27.33 -0.72
C ARG A 252 16.60 27.03 -1.61
N LEU A 253 16.08 28.07 -2.27
CA LEU A 253 14.97 27.89 -3.21
C LEU A 253 15.36 27.01 -4.40
N ARG A 254 16.59 27.13 -4.89
CA ARG A 254 17.10 26.24 -5.95
C ARG A 254 17.06 24.78 -5.52
N ALA A 255 17.48 24.45 -4.30
CA ALA A 255 17.51 23.07 -3.81
C ALA A 255 16.10 22.45 -3.81
N ASP A 256 15.11 23.18 -3.29
CA ASP A 256 13.72 22.75 -3.32
C ASP A 256 13.17 22.61 -4.77
N LEU A 257 13.52 23.56 -5.65
CA LEU A 257 13.12 23.50 -7.06
C LEU A 257 13.78 22.35 -7.84
N VAL A 258 15.01 21.95 -7.49
CA VAL A 258 15.66 20.78 -8.09
C VAL A 258 14.92 19.51 -7.73
N ASP A 259 14.58 19.33 -6.45
CA ASP A 259 13.80 18.19 -5.99
C ASP A 259 12.41 18.16 -6.65
N LEU A 260 11.75 19.32 -6.74
CA LEU A 260 10.45 19.46 -7.40
C LEU A 260 10.50 19.16 -8.90
N SER A 261 11.55 19.61 -9.60
CA SER A 261 11.78 19.33 -11.03
C SER A 261 12.04 17.84 -11.26
N ASP A 262 12.81 17.20 -10.38
CA ASP A 262 13.01 15.74 -10.41
C ASP A 262 11.70 14.97 -10.16
N TRP A 263 10.89 15.42 -9.20
CA TRP A 263 9.60 14.78 -8.89
C TRP A 263 8.55 14.95 -9.99
N GLU A 264 8.68 15.92 -10.88
CA GLU A 264 7.82 16.06 -12.06
C GLU A 264 8.13 14.99 -13.11
N GLU A 265 9.42 14.65 -13.29
CA GLU A 265 9.87 13.65 -14.27
C GLU A 265 9.84 12.21 -13.73
N ASN A 266 10.41 12.00 -12.53
CA ASN A 266 10.59 10.68 -11.92
C ASN A 266 9.46 10.33 -10.93
N GLY A 267 8.62 11.31 -10.58
CA GLY A 267 7.50 11.16 -9.66
C GLY A 267 7.88 11.39 -8.20
N ALA A 268 7.02 12.09 -7.46
CA ALA A 268 7.24 12.39 -6.05
C ALA A 268 7.34 11.12 -5.15
N PRO A 269 7.91 11.24 -3.94
CA PRO A 269 7.93 10.18 -2.95
C PRO A 269 6.52 9.68 -2.59
N TRP A 270 6.35 8.36 -2.37
CA TRP A 270 5.03 7.78 -2.07
C TRP A 270 4.38 8.35 -0.79
N SER A 271 5.19 8.79 0.18
CA SER A 271 4.70 9.42 1.41
C SER A 271 3.95 10.73 1.15
N MET A 272 4.24 11.43 0.05
CA MET A 272 3.59 12.69 -0.35
C MET A 272 2.40 12.47 -1.31
N ARG A 273 2.22 11.25 -1.84
CA ARG A 273 1.34 10.94 -2.97
C ARG A 273 -0.05 10.41 -2.60
N TRP A 274 -0.46 10.53 -1.34
CA TRP A 274 -1.78 10.08 -0.88
C TRP A 274 -2.94 10.99 -1.36
N GLY A 275 -2.86 11.57 -2.56
CA GLY A 275 -3.88 12.45 -3.13
C GLY A 275 -3.82 13.91 -2.67
N LEU A 276 -2.91 14.25 -1.75
CA LEU A 276 -2.71 15.61 -1.22
C LEU A 276 -1.43 16.28 -1.75
N TYR A 277 -0.87 15.79 -2.86
CA TYR A 277 0.38 16.32 -3.38
C TYR A 277 0.18 17.70 -4.02
N SER A 278 0.83 18.73 -3.49
CA SER A 278 0.78 20.13 -3.98
C SER A 278 2.07 20.62 -4.62
N GLY A 279 3.09 19.74 -4.76
CA GLY A 279 4.41 20.15 -5.25
C GLY A 279 4.41 20.68 -6.69
N ARG A 280 3.46 20.27 -7.54
CA ARG A 280 3.35 20.79 -8.92
C ARG A 280 2.93 22.26 -8.96
N GLU A 281 1.93 22.59 -8.16
CA GLU A 281 1.42 23.96 -8.02
C GLU A 281 2.50 24.86 -7.40
N VAL A 282 3.16 24.37 -6.34
CA VAL A 282 4.29 25.05 -5.69
C VAL A 282 5.43 25.30 -6.69
N TYR A 283 5.81 24.27 -7.47
CA TYR A 283 6.86 24.40 -8.48
C TYR A 283 6.54 25.46 -9.53
N ARG A 284 5.33 25.40 -10.11
CA ARG A 284 4.87 26.34 -11.14
C ARG A 284 4.87 27.79 -10.64
N ASP A 285 4.51 28.01 -9.38
CA ASP A 285 4.37 29.35 -8.82
C ASP A 285 5.72 29.91 -8.28
N ALA A 286 6.60 29.04 -7.78
CA ALA A 286 7.91 29.42 -7.26
C ALA A 286 9.00 29.58 -8.35
N LYS A 287 8.95 28.76 -9.41
CA LYS A 287 9.91 28.77 -10.53
C LYS A 287 10.10 30.17 -11.16
N PRO A 288 9.05 30.95 -11.48
CA PRO A 288 9.21 32.30 -12.02
C PRO A 288 9.88 33.28 -11.06
N VAL A 289 9.61 33.16 -9.75
CA VAL A 289 10.22 34.03 -8.73
C VAL A 289 11.73 33.76 -8.64
N TYR A 290 12.11 32.49 -8.62
CA TYR A 290 13.52 32.09 -8.66
C TYR A 290 14.21 32.66 -9.90
N PHE A 291 13.65 32.47 -11.10
CA PHE A 291 14.28 32.93 -12.34
C PHE A 291 14.34 34.46 -12.48
N ASP A 292 13.36 35.22 -11.96
CA ASP A 292 13.47 36.69 -11.87
C ASP A 292 14.66 37.11 -11.01
N ARG A 293 14.87 36.46 -9.86
CA ARG A 293 15.99 36.77 -8.95
C ARG A 293 17.34 36.30 -9.49
N PHE A 294 17.41 35.10 -10.02
CA PHE A 294 18.59 34.58 -10.72
C PHE A 294 19.02 35.51 -11.86
N ARG A 295 18.05 36.03 -12.64
CA ARG A 295 18.33 37.01 -13.70
C ARG A 295 18.95 38.29 -13.16
N ARG A 296 18.47 38.82 -12.04
CA ARG A 296 18.99 40.07 -11.48
C ARG A 296 20.37 39.92 -10.84
N LEU A 297 20.65 38.77 -10.23
CA LEU A 297 21.88 38.54 -9.47
C LEU A 297 23.04 37.99 -10.30
N LEU A 298 22.75 37.13 -11.28
CA LEU A 298 23.76 36.38 -12.02
C LEU A 298 23.60 36.59 -13.53
N PHE A 299 22.48 36.10 -14.09
CA PHE A 299 22.36 35.91 -15.54
C PHE A 299 22.27 37.22 -16.34
N GLY A 300 21.61 38.24 -15.82
CA GLY A 300 21.42 39.51 -16.52
C GLY A 300 22.75 40.23 -16.80
N GLU A 301 23.67 40.23 -15.83
CA GLU A 301 24.99 40.83 -16.02
C GLU A 301 25.86 39.98 -16.96
N SER A 302 25.88 38.65 -16.80
CA SER A 302 26.67 37.78 -17.67
C SER A 302 26.19 37.85 -19.12
N GLN A 303 24.86 37.85 -19.34
CA GLN A 303 24.28 37.96 -20.67
C GLN A 303 24.56 39.35 -21.28
N LYS A 304 24.47 40.43 -20.48
CA LYS A 304 24.82 41.77 -20.93
C LYS A 304 26.28 41.85 -21.38
N ARG A 305 27.22 41.27 -20.64
CA ARG A 305 28.65 41.24 -21.02
C ARG A 305 28.89 40.45 -22.30
N ILE A 306 28.19 39.33 -22.51
CA ILE A 306 28.23 38.58 -23.78
C ILE A 306 27.75 39.49 -24.92
N VAL A 307 26.58 40.12 -24.77
CA VAL A 307 26.02 41.00 -25.80
C VAL A 307 26.93 42.19 -26.09
N ASP A 308 27.46 42.85 -25.06
CA ASP A 308 28.38 43.98 -25.20
C ASP A 308 29.69 43.54 -25.91
N SER A 309 30.19 42.32 -25.64
CA SER A 309 31.35 41.71 -26.32
C SER A 309 31.06 41.45 -27.81
N LEU A 310 29.91 40.85 -28.12
CA LEU A 310 29.49 40.54 -29.49
C LEU A 310 29.20 41.81 -30.32
N GLN A 311 28.69 42.87 -29.70
CA GLN A 311 28.44 44.17 -30.35
C GLN A 311 29.72 44.96 -30.60
N ALA A 312 30.76 44.75 -29.79
CA ALA A 312 32.06 45.42 -29.94
C ALA A 312 32.96 44.78 -31.01
N LEU A 313 32.51 43.71 -31.68
CA LEU A 313 33.28 43.02 -32.71
C LEU A 313 33.49 43.92 -33.95
N PRO A 314 34.71 43.98 -34.50
CA PRO A 314 34.97 44.66 -35.76
C PRO A 314 34.35 43.90 -36.94
N ASP A 315 34.24 44.53 -38.11
CA ASP A 315 33.65 43.93 -39.32
C ASP A 315 34.41 42.70 -39.83
N ALA A 316 35.73 42.63 -39.56
CA ALA A 316 36.58 41.51 -39.96
C ALA A 316 37.62 41.18 -38.87
N PRO A 317 38.01 39.91 -38.74
CA PRO A 317 39.09 39.52 -37.84
C PRO A 317 40.43 40.07 -38.32
N SER A 318 41.30 40.43 -37.38
CA SER A 318 42.67 40.83 -37.72
C SER A 318 43.43 39.63 -38.28
N ALA A 319 44.29 39.85 -39.28
CA ALA A 319 45.11 38.79 -39.90
C ALA A 319 46.00 38.01 -38.90
N ASN A 320 46.28 38.59 -37.73
CA ASN A 320 47.06 37.98 -36.64
C ASN A 320 46.21 37.79 -35.37
N ALA A 321 44.90 37.57 -35.49
CA ALA A 321 44.05 37.33 -34.32
C ALA A 321 44.55 36.07 -33.58
N PRO A 322 44.68 36.10 -32.24
CA PRO A 322 44.97 34.89 -31.47
C PRO A 322 43.91 33.82 -31.72
N ASN A 323 44.30 32.54 -31.80
CA ASN A 323 43.35 31.43 -31.99
C ASN A 323 42.24 31.42 -30.93
N ASP A 324 42.56 31.81 -29.69
CA ASP A 324 41.62 31.91 -28.59
C ASP A 324 40.50 32.94 -28.84
N ALA A 325 40.74 33.93 -29.72
CA ALA A 325 39.73 34.94 -30.07
C ALA A 325 38.56 34.32 -30.87
N TYR A 326 38.85 33.33 -31.73
CA TYR A 326 37.81 32.59 -32.42
C TYR A 326 36.99 31.76 -31.43
N GLU A 327 37.64 30.96 -30.58
CA GLU A 327 36.96 30.08 -29.61
C GLU A 327 36.09 30.87 -28.62
N LYS A 328 36.61 32.00 -28.12
CA LYS A 328 35.87 32.91 -27.24
C LYS A 328 34.62 33.45 -27.94
N THR A 329 34.77 34.03 -29.13
CA THR A 329 33.66 34.63 -29.88
C THR A 329 32.62 33.59 -30.31
N TYR A 330 33.07 32.40 -30.71
CA TYR A 330 32.21 31.27 -31.04
C TYR A 330 31.40 30.81 -29.83
N SER A 331 32.05 30.67 -28.67
CA SER A 331 31.40 30.26 -27.42
C SER A 331 30.40 31.29 -26.93
N GLU A 332 30.72 32.58 -27.04
CA GLU A 332 29.81 33.71 -26.75
C GLU A 332 28.57 33.68 -27.65
N LEU A 333 28.75 33.52 -28.96
CA LEU A 333 27.63 33.41 -29.90
C LEU A 333 26.77 32.18 -29.61
N LYS A 334 27.40 31.02 -29.39
CA LYS A 334 26.69 29.77 -29.08
C LYS A 334 25.89 29.89 -27.78
N ALA A 335 26.46 30.46 -26.73
CA ALA A 335 25.75 30.72 -25.48
C ALA A 335 24.59 31.72 -25.66
N TYR A 336 24.79 32.79 -26.45
CA TYR A 336 23.72 33.74 -26.77
C TYR A 336 22.56 33.06 -27.51
N LEU A 337 22.86 32.21 -28.50
CA LEU A 337 21.86 31.46 -29.24
C LEU A 337 21.12 30.44 -28.37
N ILE A 338 21.82 29.72 -27.50
CA ILE A 338 21.20 28.78 -26.55
C ILE A 338 20.23 29.52 -25.61
N THR A 339 20.64 30.66 -25.07
CA THR A 339 19.84 31.41 -24.10
C THR A 339 18.66 32.18 -24.71
N THR A 340 18.62 32.33 -26.04
CA THR A 340 17.57 33.12 -26.73
C THR A 340 16.70 32.29 -27.68
N SER A 341 17.26 31.40 -28.49
CA SER A 341 16.54 30.79 -29.62
C SER A 341 16.63 29.26 -29.69
N PHE A 342 17.70 28.67 -29.19
CA PHE A 342 17.98 27.23 -29.26
C PHE A 342 18.15 26.66 -27.85
N HIS A 343 17.15 26.88 -27.00
CA HIS A 343 17.19 26.52 -25.59
C HIS A 343 17.32 25.00 -25.40
N GLU A 344 16.75 24.21 -26.31
CA GLU A 344 16.85 22.75 -26.38
C GLU A 344 18.28 22.22 -26.60
N LYS A 345 19.23 23.08 -26.99
CA LYS A 345 20.66 22.75 -27.13
C LYS A 345 21.48 23.05 -25.88
N SER A 346 20.83 23.49 -24.79
CA SER A 346 21.49 23.80 -23.53
C SER A 346 22.10 22.54 -22.89
N THR A 347 23.34 22.66 -22.43
CA THR A 347 24.09 21.62 -21.71
C THR A 347 24.87 22.27 -20.57
N LYS A 348 24.95 21.61 -19.41
CA LYS A 348 25.64 22.14 -18.23
C LYS A 348 27.14 22.30 -18.51
N GLU A 349 27.70 21.33 -19.21
CA GLU A 349 29.12 21.20 -19.53
C GLU A 349 29.63 22.37 -20.39
N PHE A 350 28.76 22.95 -21.21
CA PHE A 350 29.10 24.09 -22.07
C PHE A 350 28.63 25.42 -21.47
N LEU A 351 27.35 25.53 -21.08
CA LEU A 351 26.75 26.82 -20.75
C LEU A 351 27.22 27.35 -19.39
N THR A 352 27.38 26.48 -18.39
CA THR A 352 27.83 26.89 -17.05
C THR A 352 29.22 27.54 -17.08
N PRO A 353 30.27 26.93 -17.68
CA PRO A 353 31.59 27.56 -17.74
C PRO A 353 31.60 28.90 -18.48
N VAL A 354 30.83 29.03 -19.56
CA VAL A 354 30.74 30.28 -20.34
C VAL A 354 30.06 31.37 -19.52
N LEU A 355 28.89 31.10 -18.92
CA LEU A 355 28.22 32.11 -18.09
C LEU A 355 29.04 32.47 -16.85
N MET A 356 29.71 31.49 -16.24
CA MET A 356 30.59 31.71 -15.10
C MET A 356 31.78 32.61 -15.46
N SER A 357 32.44 32.38 -16.60
CA SER A 357 33.59 33.20 -17.00
C SER A 357 33.19 34.67 -17.22
N HIS A 358 32.01 34.90 -17.82
CA HIS A 358 31.47 36.25 -17.99
C HIS A 358 30.95 36.87 -16.69
N TRP A 359 30.44 36.07 -15.75
CA TRP A 359 30.05 36.56 -14.43
C TRP A 359 31.27 36.91 -13.57
N VAL A 360 32.31 36.08 -13.53
CA VAL A 360 33.54 36.43 -12.80
C VAL A 360 34.24 37.61 -13.48
N ALA A 361 34.46 37.54 -14.80
CA ALA A 361 35.30 38.46 -15.59
C ALA A 361 36.60 38.80 -14.84
N ASP A 362 36.84 40.09 -14.58
CA ASP A 362 38.04 40.58 -13.90
C ASP A 362 37.88 40.69 -12.36
N ARG A 363 36.80 40.14 -11.79
CA ARG A 363 36.52 40.23 -10.35
C ARG A 363 37.24 39.12 -9.59
N ASP A 364 37.84 39.50 -8.47
CA ASP A 364 38.27 38.52 -7.47
C ASP A 364 37.04 38.05 -6.66
N ILE A 365 36.61 36.82 -6.93
CA ILE A 365 35.46 36.19 -6.28
C ILE A 365 35.98 34.99 -5.46
N ASP A 366 35.59 34.95 -4.20
CA ASP A 366 35.90 33.85 -3.30
C ASP A 366 35.31 32.51 -3.78
N LYS A 367 35.86 31.40 -3.27
CA LYS A 367 35.47 30.06 -3.70
C LYS A 367 34.00 29.76 -3.40
N ASP A 368 33.50 30.13 -2.23
CA ASP A 368 32.14 29.81 -1.81
C ASP A 368 31.10 30.47 -2.72
N ARG A 369 31.33 31.74 -3.12
CA ARG A 369 30.48 32.41 -4.11
C ARG A 369 30.55 31.77 -5.50
N LYS A 370 31.72 31.32 -5.94
CA LYS A 370 31.88 30.61 -7.22
C LYS A 370 31.10 29.29 -7.19
N ASP A 371 31.19 28.53 -6.12
CA ASP A 371 30.51 27.24 -5.97
C ASP A 371 28.97 27.43 -5.96
N LEU A 372 28.48 28.43 -5.22
CA LEU A 372 27.05 28.79 -5.20
C LEU A 372 26.56 29.25 -6.57
N ALA A 373 27.29 30.14 -7.25
CA ALA A 373 26.93 30.63 -8.58
C ALA A 373 26.97 29.50 -9.63
N SER A 374 27.93 28.57 -9.52
CA SER A 374 28.03 27.40 -10.41
C SER A 374 26.78 26.55 -10.29
N SER A 375 26.34 26.27 -9.07
CA SER A 375 25.12 25.50 -8.81
C SER A 375 23.88 26.17 -9.41
N GLN A 376 23.80 27.51 -9.38
CA GLN A 376 22.70 28.24 -10.02
C GLN A 376 22.74 28.13 -11.55
N PHE A 377 23.92 28.26 -12.16
CA PHE A 377 24.10 28.13 -13.61
C PHE A 377 23.85 26.71 -14.09
N ASP A 378 24.22 25.69 -13.30
CA ASP A 378 23.95 24.28 -13.62
C ASP A 378 22.45 23.99 -13.62
N PHE A 379 21.73 24.52 -12.64
CA PHE A 379 20.28 24.40 -12.59
C PHE A 379 19.62 25.14 -13.75
N TYR A 380 20.04 26.38 -14.04
CA TYR A 380 19.55 27.14 -15.19
C TYR A 380 19.80 26.39 -16.51
N SER A 381 20.99 25.83 -16.71
CA SER A 381 21.34 25.11 -17.94
C SER A 381 20.48 23.87 -18.14
N ALA A 382 20.12 23.15 -17.07
CA ALA A 382 19.19 22.02 -17.14
C ALA A 382 17.75 22.44 -17.45
N GLU A 383 17.24 23.45 -16.74
CA GLU A 383 15.87 23.92 -16.92
C GLU A 383 15.66 24.57 -18.29
N LEU A 384 16.67 25.29 -18.81
CA LEU A 384 16.65 25.90 -20.13
C LEU A 384 16.45 24.87 -21.25
N ALA A 385 17.02 23.67 -21.09
CA ALA A 385 16.83 22.58 -22.05
C ALA A 385 15.36 22.13 -22.14
N LYS A 386 14.61 22.23 -21.03
CA LYS A 386 13.19 21.87 -20.95
C LYS A 386 12.30 22.99 -21.49
N GLU A 387 12.52 24.21 -21.00
CA GLU A 387 11.72 25.39 -21.32
C GLU A 387 12.56 26.65 -21.09
N ASN A 388 12.48 27.63 -21.99
CA ASN A 388 13.14 28.92 -21.74
C ASN A 388 12.37 29.73 -20.68
N PRO A 389 12.92 29.95 -19.48
CA PRO A 389 12.25 30.76 -18.45
C PRO A 389 12.24 32.25 -18.79
N PHE A 390 12.97 32.66 -19.83
CA PHE A 390 13.05 34.03 -20.32
C PHE A 390 12.45 34.14 -21.74
N SER A 391 12.29 35.37 -22.21
CA SER A 391 11.78 35.64 -23.55
C SER A 391 12.74 35.18 -24.64
N SER A 392 12.23 34.63 -25.75
CA SER A 392 13.01 34.22 -26.92
C SER A 392 13.48 35.37 -27.82
N GLY A 393 13.51 36.60 -27.31
CA GLY A 393 13.92 37.76 -28.07
C GLY A 393 15.43 37.73 -28.35
N ASN A 394 15.80 37.75 -29.63
CA ASN A 394 17.18 37.86 -30.06
C ASN A 394 17.39 39.11 -30.93
N SER A 395 18.64 39.43 -31.24
CA SER A 395 19.00 40.47 -32.22
C SER A 395 19.52 39.80 -33.49
N PRO A 396 18.69 39.68 -34.56
CA PRO A 396 19.11 39.04 -35.80
C PRO A 396 20.32 39.71 -36.45
N SER A 397 20.41 41.05 -36.36
CA SER A 397 21.54 41.80 -36.92
C SER A 397 22.86 41.49 -36.21
N MET A 398 22.85 41.38 -34.87
CA MET A 398 24.04 40.97 -34.12
C MET A 398 24.44 39.53 -34.49
N ILE A 399 23.48 38.61 -34.57
CA ILE A 399 23.75 37.21 -34.94
C ILE A 399 24.42 37.14 -36.31
N VAL A 400 23.87 37.84 -37.31
CA VAL A 400 24.43 37.87 -38.68
C VAL A 400 25.81 38.53 -38.70
N HIS A 401 26.01 39.63 -37.96
CA HIS A 401 27.31 40.30 -37.85
C HIS A 401 28.37 39.39 -37.23
N THR A 402 28.07 38.77 -36.10
CA THR A 402 28.98 37.84 -35.43
C THR A 402 29.26 36.60 -36.29
N GLN A 403 28.25 36.05 -36.98
CA GLN A 403 28.45 34.96 -37.93
C GLN A 403 29.36 35.38 -39.07
N ALA A 404 29.20 36.57 -39.64
CA ALA A 404 30.09 37.09 -40.68
C ALA A 404 31.54 37.24 -40.18
N TYR A 405 31.72 37.78 -38.96
CA TYR A 405 33.03 37.88 -38.31
C TYR A 405 33.70 36.51 -38.14
N LEU A 406 32.99 35.52 -37.58
CA LEU A 406 33.49 34.16 -37.40
C LEU A 406 33.78 33.47 -38.74
N ASN A 407 32.98 33.75 -39.76
CA ASN A 407 33.17 33.21 -41.11
C ASN A 407 34.33 33.88 -41.87
N GLY A 408 34.81 35.03 -41.40
CA GLY A 408 35.98 35.73 -41.93
C GLY A 408 37.32 35.14 -41.48
N PHE A 409 37.34 34.24 -40.49
CA PHE A 409 38.54 33.49 -40.13
C PHE A 409 38.86 32.47 -41.23
N ALA A 410 40.08 32.52 -41.75
CA ALA A 410 40.58 31.57 -42.74
C ALA A 410 41.22 30.34 -42.05
N GLY A 411 41.30 29.22 -42.77
CA GLY A 411 42.10 28.06 -42.36
C GLY A 411 41.45 27.16 -41.30
N ILE A 412 42.30 26.51 -40.49
CA ILE A 412 41.90 25.44 -39.57
C ILE A 412 41.11 25.94 -38.36
N ASP A 413 41.25 27.22 -37.99
CA ASP A 413 40.67 27.79 -36.77
C ASP A 413 39.14 27.68 -36.76
N ARG A 414 38.51 27.84 -37.94
CA ARG A 414 37.06 27.71 -38.13
C ARG A 414 36.53 26.30 -37.86
N TYR A 415 37.41 25.30 -37.95
CA TYR A 415 37.07 23.89 -37.80
C TYR A 415 37.65 23.27 -36.54
N TYR A 416 38.66 23.90 -35.93
CA TYR A 416 39.43 23.39 -34.82
C TYR A 416 38.56 23.08 -33.59
N VAL A 417 37.70 24.02 -33.18
CA VAL A 417 36.83 23.85 -32.01
C VAL A 417 35.81 22.72 -32.24
N GLY A 418 35.16 22.69 -33.41
CA GLY A 418 34.23 21.63 -33.78
C GLY A 418 34.88 20.26 -33.89
N LEU A 419 36.13 20.22 -34.40
CA LEU A 419 36.93 19.01 -34.49
C LEU A 419 37.29 18.47 -33.11
N LEU A 420 37.76 19.32 -32.19
CA LEU A 420 38.06 18.95 -30.81
C LEU A 420 36.82 18.46 -30.06
N ALA A 421 35.66 19.09 -30.27
CA ALA A 421 34.41 18.68 -29.66
C ALA A 421 33.98 17.28 -30.13
N LYS A 422 33.98 17.01 -31.44
CA LYS A 422 33.66 15.68 -32.00
C LYS A 422 34.67 14.62 -31.57
N ALA A 423 35.96 14.98 -31.52
CA ALA A 423 37.01 14.08 -31.06
C ALA A 423 36.83 13.71 -29.58
N SER A 424 36.46 14.66 -28.73
CA SER A 424 36.20 14.42 -27.30
C SER A 424 34.86 13.72 -27.05
N GLN A 425 33.90 13.81 -27.97
CA GLN A 425 32.66 13.03 -27.87
C GLN A 425 32.89 11.53 -28.14
N ASN A 426 33.81 11.21 -29.05
CA ASN A 426 34.12 9.82 -29.43
C ASN A 426 35.20 9.17 -28.57
N ASN A 427 35.87 9.94 -27.70
CA ASN A 427 36.97 9.47 -26.87
C ASN A 427 36.80 10.00 -25.45
N HIS A 428 36.90 9.15 -24.44
CA HIS A 428 36.76 9.58 -23.05
C HIS A 428 37.93 10.47 -22.63
N ASP A 429 37.61 11.48 -21.81
CA ASP A 429 38.60 12.27 -21.10
C ASP A 429 39.43 11.38 -20.16
N VAL A 430 40.71 11.68 -20.01
CA VAL A 430 41.63 10.89 -19.18
C VAL A 430 42.07 11.72 -17.98
N SER A 431 41.88 11.15 -16.80
CA SER A 431 42.40 11.69 -15.54
C SER A 431 43.42 10.72 -14.96
N PHE A 432 44.56 11.26 -14.50
CA PHE A 432 45.63 10.46 -13.91
C PHE A 432 45.15 9.62 -12.72
N ASN A 433 44.34 10.21 -11.83
CA ASN A 433 43.83 9.52 -10.65
C ASN A 433 42.71 8.52 -10.98
N GLU A 434 42.02 8.66 -12.11
CA GLU A 434 41.00 7.69 -12.57
C GLU A 434 41.66 6.46 -13.23
N GLU A 435 42.78 6.66 -13.92
CA GLU A 435 43.52 5.59 -14.60
C GLU A 435 44.44 4.81 -13.64
N TYR A 436 44.92 5.46 -12.57
CA TYR A 436 45.77 4.83 -11.55
C TYR A 436 45.19 5.01 -10.13
N PRO A 437 44.19 4.19 -9.73
CA PRO A 437 43.53 4.32 -8.42
C PRO A 437 44.50 4.22 -7.23
N ASP A 438 45.57 3.44 -7.36
CA ASP A 438 46.59 3.23 -6.32
C ASP A 438 47.48 4.46 -6.09
N SER A 439 47.42 5.48 -6.94
CA SER A 439 48.18 6.73 -6.81
C SER A 439 47.54 7.74 -5.85
N THR A 440 46.31 7.46 -5.37
CA THR A 440 45.50 8.32 -4.53
C THR A 440 46.14 8.46 -3.13
N GLY A 441 47.02 9.46 -2.97
CA GLY A 441 47.78 9.72 -1.75
C GLY A 441 49.23 10.16 -1.98
N VAL A 442 49.79 9.92 -3.17
CA VAL A 442 51.16 10.34 -3.55
C VAL A 442 51.13 11.48 -4.57
N VAL A 443 50.22 11.41 -5.55
CA VAL A 443 50.00 12.48 -6.54
C VAL A 443 48.50 12.73 -6.65
N ILE A 444 48.09 13.96 -6.38
CA ILE A 444 46.70 14.42 -6.56
C ILE A 444 46.71 15.35 -7.77
N SER A 445 46.19 14.88 -8.90
CA SER A 445 45.97 15.67 -10.10
C SER A 445 44.49 15.88 -10.32
N ASN A 446 44.04 17.12 -10.20
CA ASN A 446 42.66 17.50 -10.52
C ASN A 446 42.48 17.84 -12.01
N HIS A 447 43.53 17.69 -12.81
CA HIS A 447 43.51 18.05 -14.23
C HIS A 447 43.08 16.86 -15.09
N LYS A 448 42.01 17.06 -15.87
CA LYS A 448 41.54 16.10 -16.87
C LYS A 448 42.03 16.50 -18.26
N VAL A 449 42.65 15.56 -18.96
CA VAL A 449 43.06 15.74 -20.36
C VAL A 449 41.86 15.41 -21.24
N LYS A 450 41.44 16.36 -22.10
CA LYS A 450 40.30 16.15 -23.01
C LYS A 450 40.55 14.95 -23.93
N GLY A 451 39.49 14.19 -24.21
CA GLY A 451 39.48 13.01 -25.08
C GLY A 451 40.10 13.26 -26.45
N ALA A 452 39.98 14.47 -26.99
CA ALA A 452 40.61 14.88 -28.25
C ALA A 452 42.14 14.77 -28.27
N PHE A 453 42.81 14.90 -27.11
CA PHE A 453 44.27 14.82 -27.00
C PHE A 453 44.77 13.41 -26.60
N THR A 454 43.87 12.45 -26.47
CA THR A 454 44.23 11.05 -26.22
C THR A 454 44.72 10.37 -27.50
N ARG A 455 45.26 9.16 -27.38
CA ARG A 455 45.66 8.35 -28.56
C ARG A 455 44.50 8.11 -29.53
N GLY A 456 43.30 7.88 -29.01
CA GLY A 456 42.09 7.71 -29.84
C GLY A 456 41.65 9.03 -30.48
N GLY A 457 41.73 10.14 -29.73
CA GLY A 457 41.49 11.49 -30.25
C GLY A 457 42.45 11.86 -31.39
N TYR A 458 43.72 11.50 -31.26
CA TYR A 458 44.74 11.71 -32.30
C TYR A 458 44.40 10.98 -33.62
N GLN A 459 43.97 9.71 -33.53
CA GLN A 459 43.55 8.94 -34.71
C GLN A 459 42.32 9.58 -35.37
N PHE A 460 41.34 9.98 -34.56
CA PHE A 460 40.15 10.69 -35.04
C PHE A 460 40.51 11.99 -35.77
N VAL A 461 41.41 12.80 -35.19
CA VAL A 461 41.87 14.06 -35.80
C VAL A 461 42.62 13.81 -37.11
N GLN A 462 43.49 12.80 -37.18
CA GLN A 462 44.15 12.42 -38.44
C GLN A 462 43.15 12.04 -39.53
N ASP A 463 42.13 11.26 -39.20
CA ASP A 463 41.14 10.81 -40.17
C ASP A 463 40.21 11.95 -40.61
N ALA A 464 39.91 12.88 -39.70
CA ALA A 464 39.18 14.10 -39.99
C ALA A 464 39.96 15.05 -40.91
N LEU A 465 41.27 15.18 -40.72
CA LEU A 465 42.15 15.98 -41.61
C LEU A 465 42.23 15.38 -43.02
N LYS A 466 42.20 14.04 -43.15
CA LYS A 466 42.15 13.35 -44.44
C LYS A 466 40.80 13.48 -45.14
N ASN A 467 39.71 13.59 -44.38
CA ASN A 467 38.35 13.72 -44.91
C ASN A 467 37.60 14.93 -44.33
N PRO A 468 38.02 16.17 -44.64
CA PRO A 468 37.44 17.36 -44.02
C PRO A 468 35.92 17.49 -44.23
N SER A 469 35.43 17.13 -45.42
CA SER A 469 34.00 17.22 -45.76
C SER A 469 33.09 16.33 -44.91
N LEU A 470 33.60 15.21 -44.37
CA LEU A 470 32.84 14.27 -43.55
C LEU A 470 32.79 14.69 -42.07
N TYR A 471 33.82 15.37 -41.58
CA TYR A 471 34.01 15.63 -40.15
C TYR A 471 33.98 17.12 -39.76
N MET A 472 34.17 18.04 -40.72
CA MET A 472 34.32 19.48 -40.49
C MET A 472 33.09 20.32 -40.90
N GLY A 473 31.89 19.72 -40.96
CA GLY A 473 30.66 20.51 -40.88
C GLY A 473 30.55 21.14 -39.48
N GLY A 474 30.75 22.46 -39.40
CA GLY A 474 30.52 23.22 -38.18
C GLY A 474 29.06 23.11 -37.72
N GLU A 475 28.76 23.49 -36.48
CA GLU A 475 27.38 23.54 -35.99
C GLU A 475 26.58 24.58 -36.81
N GLU A 476 25.85 24.12 -37.84
CA GLU A 476 25.13 25.00 -38.78
C GLU A 476 24.12 25.92 -38.09
N TRP A 477 23.56 25.46 -36.97
CA TRP A 477 22.64 26.25 -36.15
C TRP A 477 23.33 27.42 -35.43
N VAL A 478 24.65 27.35 -35.21
CA VAL A 478 25.45 28.44 -34.62
C VAL A 478 26.02 29.37 -35.68
N LEU A 479 26.69 28.81 -36.69
CA LEU A 479 27.44 29.58 -37.70
C LEU A 479 26.59 30.01 -38.91
N GLY A 480 25.34 29.53 -38.99
CA GLY A 480 24.52 29.66 -40.18
C GLY A 480 24.96 28.71 -41.29
N LYS A 481 24.14 28.62 -42.36
CA LYS A 481 24.49 27.82 -43.55
C LYS A 481 25.71 28.43 -44.24
N SER A 482 26.89 27.92 -43.91
CA SER A 482 28.13 28.26 -44.58
C SER A 482 28.29 27.35 -45.80
N VAL A 483 28.38 27.94 -47.00
CA VAL A 483 28.82 27.21 -48.19
C VAL A 483 30.24 26.74 -47.90
N ALA A 484 30.45 25.43 -47.81
CA ALA A 484 31.78 24.85 -47.68
C ALA A 484 32.60 25.20 -48.92
N GLN A 485 33.24 26.38 -48.92
CA GLN A 485 34.36 26.62 -49.83
C GLN A 485 35.49 25.73 -49.32
N GLY A 486 35.82 24.73 -50.13
CA GLY A 486 36.68 23.63 -49.78
C GLY A 486 37.99 24.10 -49.16
N LEU A 487 38.40 23.40 -48.11
CA LEU A 487 39.79 23.31 -47.72
C LEU A 487 40.57 22.83 -48.94
N ASP A 488 41.29 23.73 -49.59
CA ASP A 488 42.30 23.37 -50.59
C ASP A 488 43.55 22.94 -49.80
N PRO A 489 43.94 21.65 -49.83
CA PRO A 489 45.13 21.20 -49.15
C PRO A 489 46.34 21.61 -50.00
N GLY A 490 46.89 22.79 -49.71
CA GLY A 490 48.16 23.26 -50.27
C GLY A 490 49.34 22.40 -49.85
#